data_AF-A0A7N2KS90-F1
#
_entry.id   AF-A0A7N2KS90-F1
#
_cell.length_a   1.000
_cell.length_b   1.000
_cell.length_c   1.000
_cell.angle_alpha   90.00
_cell.angle_beta   90.00
_cell.angle_gamma   90.00
#
_symmetry.space_group_name_H-M   'P 1'
#
loop_
_entity.id
_entity.type
_entity.pdbx_description
1 polymer ?
#
loop_
_entity_poly.entity_id
_entity_poly.type
_entity_poly.pdbx_seq_one_letter_code
_entity_poly.pdbx_strand_id
1 'polypeptide(L)'
;MCPLVSGITTRDAALSVELGMQALDLAVGRATLHSLDDNVQKEKEMDSSASDLENEGVLLTGGQLVIKLLESEDVKEFSQICKPLFKKASWLRPKATRSSSREIYLICQGLQQAQR
;
A
#
# COMPACT_ATOMS: atom_id res chain seq x y z
N MET A 1 4.32 -4.02 -7.10
CA MET A 1 5.22 -4.87 -7.93
C MET A 1 4.47 -6.17 -8.20
N CYS A 2 4.43 -6.66 -9.44
CA CYS A 2 3.91 -8.01 -9.70
C CYS A 2 5.09 -8.98 -9.75
N PRO A 3 5.15 -9.99 -8.86
CA PRO A 3 6.21 -10.98 -8.88
C PRO A 3 6.12 -11.85 -10.15
N LEU A 4 7.20 -12.58 -10.45
CA LEU A 4 7.12 -13.70 -11.37
C LEU A 4 6.06 -14.69 -10.87
N VAL A 5 5.07 -14.96 -11.71
CA VAL A 5 3.96 -15.86 -11.38
C VAL A 5 4.45 -17.30 -11.39
N SER A 6 4.20 -18.02 -10.29
CA SER A 6 4.48 -19.45 -10.17
C SER A 6 3.45 -20.31 -10.92
N GLY A 7 2.33 -19.71 -11.34
CA GLY A 7 1.20 -20.38 -11.97
C GLY A 7 0.15 -20.85 -10.96
N ILE A 8 0.44 -20.76 -9.66
CA ILE A 8 -0.51 -21.03 -8.58
C ILE A 8 -1.19 -19.71 -8.24
N THR A 9 -2.40 -19.54 -8.77
CA THR A 9 -3.13 -18.26 -8.74
C THR A 9 -3.32 -17.68 -7.33
N THR A 10 -3.58 -18.53 -6.33
CA THR A 10 -3.76 -18.12 -4.93
C THR A 10 -2.46 -17.63 -4.31
N ARG A 11 -1.38 -18.38 -4.50
CA ARG A 11 -0.04 -18.02 -4.01
C ARG A 11 0.46 -16.73 -4.65
N ASP A 12 0.30 -16.62 -5.97
CA ASP A 12 0.76 -15.44 -6.71
C ASP A 12 -0.02 -14.18 -6.29
N ALA A 13 -1.33 -14.32 -6.05
CA ALA A 13 -2.14 -13.22 -5.53
C ALA A 13 -1.74 -12.80 -4.11
N ALA A 14 -1.55 -13.76 -3.20
CA ALA A 14 -1.12 -13.47 -1.83
C ALA A 14 0.23 -12.73 -1.80
N LEU A 15 1.22 -13.22 -2.58
CA LEU A 15 2.51 -12.55 -2.70
C LEU A 15 2.39 -11.16 -3.33
N SER A 16 1.50 -11.01 -4.32
CA SER A 16 1.24 -9.68 -4.91
C SER A 16 0.68 -8.70 -3.88
N VAL A 17 -0.17 -9.14 -2.96
CA VAL A 17 -0.73 -8.31 -1.88
C VAL A 17 0.34 -7.94 -0.86
N GLU A 18 1.15 -8.91 -0.42
CA GLU A 18 2.26 -8.70 0.51
C GLU A 18 3.23 -7.64 -0.01
N LEU A 19 3.68 -7.78 -1.27
CA LEU A 19 4.56 -6.80 -1.92
C LEU A 19 3.87 -5.45 -2.13
N GLY A 20 2.55 -5.46 -2.34
CA GLY A 20 1.74 -4.25 -2.40
C GLY A 20 1.81 -3.48 -1.08
N MET A 21 1.65 -4.18 0.05
CA MET A 21 1.62 -3.57 1.38
C MET A 21 2.98 -3.00 1.75
N GLN A 22 4.05 -3.75 1.49
CA GLN A 22 5.41 -3.22 1.66
C GLN A 22 5.66 -1.96 0.83
N ALA A 23 5.14 -1.90 -0.41
CA ALA A 23 5.26 -0.71 -1.23
C ALA A 23 4.46 0.48 -0.67
N LEU A 24 3.30 0.24 -0.05
CA LEU A 24 2.53 1.26 0.64
C LEU A 24 3.28 1.77 1.88
N ASP A 25 3.81 0.88 2.71
CA ASP A 25 4.60 1.20 3.89
C ASP A 25 5.79 2.09 3.54
N LEU A 26 6.54 1.75 2.49
CA LEU A 26 7.68 2.55 2.01
C LEU A 26 7.24 3.90 1.45
N ALA A 27 6.08 3.96 0.77
CA ALA A 27 5.58 5.19 0.19
C ALA A 27 5.10 6.18 1.25
N VAL A 28 4.36 5.71 2.26
CA VAL A 28 3.68 6.55 3.25
C VAL A 28 4.48 6.68 4.55
N GLY A 29 5.39 5.74 4.82
CA GLY A 29 6.18 5.66 6.04
C GLY A 29 5.46 4.89 7.12
N ARG A 30 6.15 3.99 7.83
CA ARG A 30 5.53 3.07 8.81
C ARG A 30 4.84 3.80 9.96
N ALA A 31 5.38 4.92 10.44
CA ALA A 31 4.78 5.72 11.51
C ALA A 31 3.35 6.17 11.21
N THR A 32 3.04 6.50 9.95
CA THR A 32 1.71 7.00 9.57
C THR A 32 0.65 5.90 9.56
N LEU A 33 1.06 4.65 9.29
CA LEU A 33 0.17 3.50 9.26
C LEU A 33 -0.14 2.98 10.66
N HIS A 34 0.86 2.95 11.55
CA HIS A 34 0.65 2.59 12.97
C HIS A 34 -0.31 3.56 13.68
N SER A 35 -0.27 4.86 13.34
CA SER A 35 -1.20 5.86 13.89
C SER A 35 -2.67 5.63 13.52
N LEU A 36 -2.97 4.88 12.44
CA LEU A 36 -4.35 4.52 12.08
C LEU A 36 -4.88 3.34 12.93
N ASP A 37 -3.99 2.52 13.48
CA ASP A 37 -4.31 1.33 14.29
C ASP A 37 -4.33 1.64 15.80
N ASP A 38 -3.79 2.79 16.20
CA ASP A 38 -3.60 3.26 17.59
C ASP A 38 -4.90 3.70 18.32
N ASN A 39 -6.04 3.06 18.02
CA ASN A 39 -7.19 3.06 18.93
C ASN A 39 -7.18 1.84 19.89
N VAL A 40 -6.11 1.03 19.91
CA VAL A 40 -5.92 -0.07 20.88
C VAL A 40 -4.45 -0.20 21.36
N GLN A 41 -4.15 0.47 22.48
CA GLN A 41 -3.15 0.13 23.52
C GLN A 41 -1.65 -0.09 23.17
N LYS A 42 -0.88 1.01 23.36
CA LYS A 42 0.31 1.21 24.24
C LYS A 42 1.54 0.27 24.25
N GLU A 43 2.69 0.96 24.12
CA GLU A 43 4.01 0.78 24.79
C GLU A 43 4.95 -0.37 24.33
N LYS A 44 6.06 -0.02 23.64
CA LYS A 44 7.43 -0.07 24.21
C LYS A 44 8.57 0.45 23.30
N GLU A 45 9.33 1.38 23.89
CA GLU A 45 10.81 1.55 23.94
C GLU A 45 11.66 1.85 22.67
N MET A 46 11.93 3.15 22.49
CA MET A 46 13.24 3.84 22.43
C MET A 46 14.52 3.02 22.13
N ASP A 47 15.09 3.17 20.93
CA ASP A 47 16.53 3.44 20.72
C ASP A 47 16.83 3.97 19.29
N SER A 48 17.86 4.80 19.18
CA SER A 48 18.55 5.28 17.97
C SER A 48 17.98 6.49 17.23
N SER A 49 18.62 7.63 17.52
CA SER A 49 18.57 8.96 16.89
C SER A 49 19.05 9.02 15.42
N ALA A 50 19.01 7.89 14.71
CA ALA A 50 19.24 7.76 13.27
C ALA A 50 17.98 7.31 12.48
N SER A 51 16.92 6.89 13.19
CA SER A 51 15.72 6.26 12.61
C SER A 51 14.60 7.23 12.22
N ASP A 52 14.69 8.52 12.61
CA ASP A 52 13.65 9.51 12.33
C ASP A 52 13.44 9.78 10.82
N LEU A 53 14.49 9.59 10.01
CA LEU A 53 14.44 9.70 8.55
C LEU A 53 13.99 8.40 7.86
N GLU A 54 14.22 7.24 8.48
CA GLU A 54 13.82 5.94 7.92
C GLU A 54 12.31 5.70 8.00
N ASN A 55 11.62 6.51 8.81
CA ASN A 55 10.18 6.41 9.02
C ASN A 55 9.36 7.44 8.21
N GLU A 56 10.04 8.38 7.54
CA GLU A 56 9.40 9.33 6.63
C GLU A 56 9.24 8.65 5.27
N GLY A 57 8.00 8.40 4.87
CA GLY A 57 7.70 7.76 3.59
C GLY A 57 8.28 8.52 2.41
N VAL A 58 8.63 7.80 1.32
CA VAL A 58 9.25 8.44 0.15
C VAL A 58 8.29 9.34 -0.65
N LEU A 59 6.99 9.24 -0.41
CA LEU A 59 5.97 9.98 -1.14
C LEU A 59 5.71 11.34 -0.47
N LEU A 60 5.97 12.41 -1.21
CA LEU A 60 5.67 13.77 -0.75
C LEU A 60 4.16 13.98 -0.55
N THR A 61 3.81 14.92 0.33
CA THR A 61 2.42 15.36 0.52
C THR A 61 1.80 15.78 -0.82
N GLY A 62 0.55 15.34 -1.08
CA GLY A 62 -0.11 15.55 -2.36
C GLY A 62 0.37 14.62 -3.48
N GLY A 63 1.36 13.77 -3.22
CA GLY A 63 1.88 12.78 -4.15
C GLY A 63 0.86 11.71 -4.53
N GLN A 64 1.21 10.91 -5.54
CA GLN A 64 0.36 9.85 -6.08
C GLN A 64 1.09 8.51 -6.02
N LEU A 65 0.35 7.46 -5.71
CA LEU A 65 0.84 6.10 -5.63
C LEU A 65 0.04 5.22 -6.58
N VAL A 66 0.75 4.46 -7.41
CA VAL A 66 0.14 3.51 -8.36
C VAL A 66 0.74 2.15 -8.12
N ILE A 67 -0.08 1.18 -7.71
CA ILE A 67 0.35 -0.19 -7.41
C ILE A 67 -0.33 -1.17 -8.35
N LYS A 68 0.49 -1.91 -9.10
CA LYS A 68 0.05 -3.07 -9.89
C LYS A 68 -0.08 -4.30 -8.99
N LEU A 69 -1.23 -4.94 -9.02
CA LEU A 69 -1.61 -6.11 -8.22
C LEU A 69 -2.27 -7.20 -9.09
N LEU A 70 -2.32 -8.41 -8.56
CA LEU A 70 -3.17 -9.48 -9.09
C LEU A 70 -4.52 -9.47 -8.36
N GLU A 71 -5.62 -9.36 -9.11
CA GLU A 71 -6.98 -9.31 -8.55
C GLU A 71 -7.30 -10.58 -7.75
N SER A 72 -7.63 -10.42 -6.47
CA SER A 72 -8.09 -11.47 -5.54
C SER A 72 -9.19 -10.93 -4.62
N GLU A 73 -9.59 -11.69 -3.60
CA GLU A 73 -10.51 -11.17 -2.58
C GLU A 73 -9.78 -10.22 -1.64
N ASP A 74 -8.55 -10.54 -1.27
CA ASP A 74 -7.69 -9.79 -0.34
C ASP A 74 -7.38 -8.36 -0.82
N VAL A 75 -7.27 -8.13 -2.14
CA VAL A 75 -7.02 -6.77 -2.66
C VAL A 75 -8.16 -5.79 -2.35
N LYS A 76 -9.37 -6.26 -2.02
CA LYS A 76 -10.51 -5.36 -1.72
C LYS A 76 -10.28 -4.54 -0.46
N GLU A 77 -9.64 -5.14 0.55
CA GLU A 77 -9.31 -4.47 1.82
C GLU A 77 -8.25 -3.38 1.62
N PHE A 78 -7.39 -3.56 0.63
CA PHE A 78 -6.31 -2.65 0.28
C PHE A 78 -6.79 -1.22 -0.03
N SER A 79 -7.95 -1.09 -0.68
CA SER A 79 -8.54 0.23 -0.92
C SER A 79 -9.04 0.90 0.36
N GLN A 80 -9.47 0.13 1.36
CA GLN A 80 -9.94 0.68 2.63
C GLN A 80 -8.78 1.25 3.45
N ILE A 81 -7.62 0.59 3.40
CA ILE A 81 -6.38 1.08 4.01
C ILE A 81 -5.93 2.39 3.34
N CYS A 82 -6.03 2.48 2.01
CA CYS A 82 -5.54 3.66 1.28
C CYS A 82 -6.49 4.88 1.34
N LYS A 83 -7.81 4.68 1.50
CA LYS A 83 -8.79 5.79 1.55
C LYS A 83 -8.52 6.87 2.60
N PRO A 84 -8.16 6.56 3.86
CA PRO A 84 -7.83 7.59 4.85
C PRO A 84 -6.50 8.29 4.52
N LEU A 85 -5.55 7.62 3.87
CA LEU A 85 -4.22 8.16 3.56
C LEU A 85 -4.22 9.08 2.33
N PHE A 86 -5.14 8.89 1.38
CA PHE A 86 -5.16 9.60 0.11
C PHE A 86 -6.48 10.32 -0.11
N LYS A 87 -6.50 11.43 -0.85
CA LYS A 87 -7.75 12.13 -1.21
C LYS A 87 -8.69 11.24 -2.03
N LYS A 88 -8.12 10.33 -2.81
CA LYS A 88 -8.85 9.39 -3.65
C LYS A 88 -8.06 8.11 -3.83
N ALA A 89 -8.75 6.97 -3.73
CA ALA A 89 -8.23 5.67 -4.11
C ALA A 89 -9.23 5.00 -5.07
N SER A 90 -8.74 4.45 -6.17
CA SER A 90 -9.59 3.82 -7.20
C SER A 90 -8.89 2.68 -7.92
N TRP A 91 -9.66 1.67 -8.30
CA TRP A 91 -9.18 0.55 -9.09
C TRP A 91 -9.29 0.82 -10.59
N LEU A 92 -8.28 0.38 -11.35
CA LEU A 92 -8.26 0.45 -12.80
C LEU A 92 -7.74 -0.88 -13.38
N ARG A 93 -8.47 -1.46 -14.32
CA ARG A 93 -7.94 -2.48 -15.23
C ARG A 93 -7.63 -1.82 -16.58
N PRO A 94 -6.34 -1.63 -16.95
CA PRO A 94 -5.98 -1.03 -18.22
C PRO A 94 -6.49 -1.85 -19.42
N LYS A 95 -6.84 -1.15 -20.52
CA LYS A 95 -7.24 -1.81 -21.78
C LYS A 95 -6.13 -2.67 -22.39
N ALA A 96 -4.86 -2.38 -22.07
CA ALA A 96 -3.71 -3.14 -22.53
C ALA A 96 -3.50 -4.46 -21.76
N THR A 97 -4.24 -4.68 -20.67
CA THR A 97 -4.17 -5.94 -19.92
C THR A 97 -4.76 -7.07 -20.77
N ARG A 98 -3.98 -8.14 -20.98
CA ARG A 98 -4.45 -9.34 -21.69
C ARG A 98 -5.62 -9.97 -20.93
N SER A 99 -6.59 -10.55 -21.64
CA SER A 99 -7.78 -11.17 -21.04
C SER A 99 -7.47 -12.29 -20.05
N SER A 100 -6.35 -13.00 -20.24
CA SER A 100 -5.89 -14.06 -19.34
C SER A 100 -5.20 -13.54 -18.07
N SER A 101 -4.88 -12.25 -18.01
CA SER A 101 -4.20 -11.65 -16.87
C SER A 101 -5.22 -11.15 -15.85
N ARG A 102 -4.98 -11.47 -14.58
CA ARG A 102 -5.75 -10.95 -13.45
C ARG A 102 -5.24 -9.59 -12.97
N GLU A 103 -4.35 -8.97 -13.72
CA GLU A 103 -3.74 -7.70 -13.36
C GLU A 103 -4.76 -6.57 -13.20
N ILE A 104 -4.60 -5.80 -12.13
CA ILE A 104 -5.35 -4.60 -11.80
C ILE A 104 -4.41 -3.58 -11.14
N TYR A 105 -4.76 -2.31 -11.22
CA TYR A 105 -3.99 -1.22 -10.63
C TYR A 105 -4.83 -0.52 -9.57
N LEU A 106 -4.23 -0.29 -8.41
CA LEU A 106 -4.73 0.67 -7.43
C LEU A 106 -4.08 2.03 -7.72
N ILE A 107 -4.91 3.05 -7.90
CA ILE A 107 -4.49 4.43 -8.12
C ILE A 107 -4.91 5.25 -6.91
N CYS A 108 -3.93 5.70 -6.14
CA CYS A 108 -4.06 6.53 -4.95
C CYS A 108 -3.55 7.94 -5.27
N GLN A 109 -4.39 8.95 -5.08
CA GLN A 109 -4.11 10.33 -5.49
C GLN A 109 -4.17 11.27 -4.30
N GLY A 110 -3.13 12.09 -4.16
CA GLY A 110 -3.07 13.15 -3.17
C GLY A 110 -2.87 12.61 -1.76
N LEU A 111 -1.66 12.14 -1.44
CA LEU A 111 -1.29 11.76 -0.09
C LEU A 111 -1.65 12.90 0.88
N GLN A 112 -2.43 12.57 1.90
CA GLN A 112 -2.81 13.48 2.97
C GLN A 112 -1.72 13.44 4.04
N GLN A 113 -1.36 14.60 4.60
CA GLN A 113 -0.56 14.60 5.82
C GLN A 113 -1.41 14.00 6.93
N ALA A 114 -0.84 13.09 7.72
CA ALA A 114 -1.42 12.76 9.01
C ALA A 114 -1.61 14.10 9.76
N GLN A 115 -2.85 14.45 10.10
CA GLN A 115 -3.09 15.58 11.00
C GLN A 115 -2.32 15.28 12.29
N ARG A 116 -1.22 16.00 12.50
CA ARG A 116 -0.55 16.06 13.80
C ARG A 116 -1.44 16.74 14.82
#